data_AF-A0A225WGT4-F1
#
_entry.id   AF-A0A225WGT4-F1
#
_cell.length_a   1.000
_cell.length_b   1.000
_cell.length_c   1.000
_cell.angle_alpha   90.00
_cell.angle_beta   90.00
_cell.angle_gamma   90.00
#
_symmetry.space_group_name_H-M   'P 1'
#
loop_
_entity.id
_entity.type
_entity.pdbx_description
1 polymer ?
#
loop_
_entity_poly.entity_id
_entity_poly.type
_entity_poly.pdbx_seq_one_letter_code
_entity_poly.pdbx_strand_id
1 'polypeptide(L)'
;MHKWLTVEDIPALPADCHDIANKVAAEVLETYPYAQIQGLPNMHDFVYSMLYRATPPTWLTDASIRALCLRLADDFSSCRFAGFQTAVASTERTRNSDGGVVDQGIRERVMQDVDEGGVETVLLPLNFHNAHCARRIYYYDPLNQTPYLNASNAIATQLKVSGLQEYEIVQMNNPLQFDAYSCGVYVCWIFVRLTVPGPPPRHDHKRLTTASFRVVLQVL
;
A
#
# COMPACT_ATOMS: atom_id res chain seq x y z
N MET A 1 2.46 -15.04 -21.79
CA MET A 1 2.59 -14.13 -20.63
C MET A 1 1.55 -12.99 -20.64
N HIS A 2 0.75 -12.78 -21.69
CA HIS A 2 -0.26 -11.69 -21.77
C HIS A 2 -1.72 -12.17 -21.64
N LYS A 3 -1.93 -13.50 -21.67
CA LYS A 3 -3.27 -14.10 -21.60
C LYS A 3 -4.00 -13.73 -20.31
N TRP A 4 -3.28 -13.59 -19.19
CA TRP A 4 -3.88 -13.20 -17.91
C TRP A 4 -4.51 -11.79 -17.99
N LEU A 5 -3.82 -10.81 -18.59
CA LEU A 5 -4.35 -9.45 -18.79
C LEU A 5 -5.64 -9.45 -19.59
N THR A 6 -5.61 -10.02 -20.80
CA THR A 6 -6.70 -9.85 -21.77
C THR A 6 -7.82 -10.88 -21.63
N VAL A 7 -7.57 -12.04 -21.02
CA VAL A 7 -8.54 -13.14 -20.92
C VAL A 7 -9.07 -13.33 -19.50
N GLU A 8 -8.28 -12.98 -18.47
CA GLU A 8 -8.65 -13.24 -17.07
C GLU A 8 -8.99 -11.94 -16.32
N ASP A 9 -8.16 -10.90 -16.45
CA ASP A 9 -8.28 -9.69 -15.63
C ASP A 9 -9.21 -8.62 -16.18
N ILE A 10 -9.03 -8.21 -17.44
CA ILE A 10 -9.90 -7.19 -18.04
C ILE A 10 -11.37 -7.63 -18.00
N PRO A 11 -11.74 -8.87 -18.41
CA PRO A 11 -13.13 -9.32 -18.33
C PRO A 11 -13.67 -9.39 -16.90
N ALA A 12 -12.78 -9.46 -15.91
CA ALA A 12 -13.15 -9.54 -14.50
C ALA A 12 -13.33 -8.17 -13.83
N LEU A 13 -12.84 -7.09 -14.46
CA LEU A 13 -13.06 -5.73 -14.02
C LEU A 13 -14.50 -5.24 -14.33
N PRO A 14 -14.98 -4.24 -13.58
CA PRO A 14 -16.15 -3.46 -13.99
C PRO A 14 -16.01 -2.93 -15.42
N ALA A 15 -17.12 -2.92 -16.17
CA ALA A 15 -17.11 -2.59 -17.61
C ALA A 15 -16.61 -1.16 -17.89
N ASP A 16 -16.86 -0.23 -16.97
CA ASP A 16 -16.36 1.15 -17.00
C ASP A 16 -14.83 1.25 -16.93
N CYS A 17 -14.15 0.21 -16.44
CA CYS A 17 -12.70 0.15 -16.43
C CYS A 17 -12.12 -0.51 -17.69
N HIS A 18 -12.92 -1.14 -18.55
CA HIS A 18 -12.40 -1.96 -19.66
C HIS A 18 -11.58 -1.15 -20.66
N ASP A 19 -11.98 0.08 -20.98
CA ASP A 19 -11.25 0.91 -21.95
C ASP A 19 -9.84 1.24 -21.47
N ILE A 20 -9.72 1.74 -20.23
CA ILE A 20 -8.43 2.05 -19.59
C ILE A 20 -7.61 0.77 -19.43
N ALA A 21 -8.24 -0.31 -19.01
CA ALA A 21 -7.60 -1.59 -18.78
C ALA A 21 -7.01 -2.20 -20.07
N ASN A 22 -7.73 -2.11 -21.19
CA ASN A 22 -7.24 -2.52 -22.51
C ASN A 22 -6.10 -1.61 -22.99
N LYS A 23 -6.18 -0.30 -22.76
CA LYS A 23 -5.11 0.63 -23.09
C LYS A 23 -3.82 0.30 -22.34
N VAL A 24 -3.91 0.12 -21.02
CA VAL A 24 -2.78 -0.29 -20.17
C VAL A 24 -2.21 -1.63 -20.63
N ALA A 25 -3.06 -2.60 -20.93
CA ALA A 25 -2.60 -3.89 -21.44
C ALA A 25 -1.84 -3.75 -22.76
N ALA A 26 -2.31 -2.92 -23.70
CA ALA A 26 -1.60 -2.64 -24.94
C ALA A 26 -0.24 -1.98 -24.66
N GLU A 27 -0.20 -0.96 -23.79
CA GLU A 27 1.05 -0.27 -23.43
C GLU A 27 2.06 -1.22 -22.79
N VAL A 28 1.64 -2.10 -21.89
CA VAL A 28 2.53 -3.11 -21.26
C VAL A 28 3.14 -4.06 -22.30
N LEU A 29 2.40 -4.39 -23.35
CA LEU A 29 2.84 -5.33 -24.40
C LEU A 29 3.73 -4.67 -25.45
N GLU A 30 3.48 -3.41 -25.76
CA GLU A 30 4.18 -2.68 -26.82
C GLU A 30 5.42 -1.93 -26.30
N THR A 31 5.51 -1.71 -24.99
CA THR A 31 6.57 -0.90 -24.37
C THR A 31 7.75 -1.74 -23.88
N TYR A 32 8.95 -1.20 -24.05
CA TYR A 32 10.17 -1.78 -23.49
C TYR A 32 10.06 -1.87 -21.95
N PRO A 33 10.35 -3.04 -21.31
CA PRO A 33 10.12 -3.22 -19.87
C PRO A 33 10.85 -2.22 -18.95
N TYR A 34 11.95 -1.61 -19.41
CA TYR A 34 12.68 -0.60 -18.63
C TYR A 34 12.34 0.84 -19.03
N ALA A 35 11.34 1.04 -19.90
CA ALA A 35 10.81 2.36 -20.15
C ALA A 35 10.08 2.87 -18.92
N GLN A 36 10.18 4.18 -18.71
CA GLN A 36 9.51 4.90 -17.62
C GLN A 36 8.00 4.95 -17.88
N ILE A 37 7.24 4.79 -16.80
CA ILE A 37 5.78 4.94 -16.82
C ILE A 37 5.44 6.43 -16.81
N GLN A 38 4.65 6.88 -17.78
CA GLN A 38 4.19 8.27 -17.84
C GLN A 38 3.24 8.58 -16.67
N GLY A 39 3.35 9.78 -16.10
CA GLY A 39 2.53 10.20 -14.96
C GLY A 39 3.08 9.82 -13.58
N LEU A 40 4.09 8.95 -13.52
CA LEU A 40 4.85 8.70 -12.30
C LEU A 40 6.11 9.59 -12.23
N PRO A 41 6.61 9.90 -11.02
CA PRO A 41 7.90 10.58 -10.85
C PRO A 41 9.04 9.85 -11.58
N ASN A 42 10.02 10.61 -12.07
CA ASN A 42 11.16 10.03 -12.77
C ASN A 42 12.09 9.27 -11.80
N MET A 43 11.75 8.03 -11.49
CA MET A 43 12.48 7.13 -10.60
C MET A 43 12.86 5.85 -11.36
N HIS A 44 14.07 5.35 -11.12
CA HIS A 44 14.62 4.19 -11.84
C HIS A 44 13.77 2.91 -11.74
N ASP A 45 12.97 2.78 -10.69
CA ASP A 45 12.11 1.64 -10.38
C ASP A 45 10.67 1.79 -10.89
N PHE A 46 10.29 2.97 -11.41
CA PHE A 46 8.97 3.24 -12.02
C PHE A 46 8.96 2.94 -13.52
N VAL A 47 9.21 1.68 -13.81
CA VAL A 47 9.30 1.16 -15.18
C VAL A 47 8.27 0.08 -15.43
N TYR A 48 7.87 -0.12 -16.70
CA TYR A 48 6.83 -1.09 -17.08
C TYR A 48 7.08 -2.52 -16.57
N SER A 49 8.34 -2.91 -16.33
CA SER A 49 8.70 -4.23 -15.75
C SER A 49 8.05 -4.47 -14.37
N MET A 50 7.76 -3.42 -13.60
CA MET A 50 7.07 -3.54 -12.32
C MET A 50 5.63 -4.04 -12.47
N LEU A 51 4.98 -3.80 -13.63
CA LEU A 51 3.59 -4.19 -13.88
C LEU A 51 3.45 -5.70 -14.12
N TYR A 52 4.52 -6.36 -14.56
CA TYR A 52 4.58 -7.81 -14.68
C TYR A 52 4.56 -8.52 -13.31
N ARG A 53 4.80 -7.78 -12.22
CA ARG A 53 4.73 -8.28 -10.84
C ARG A 53 3.32 -8.18 -10.23
N ALA A 54 2.37 -7.61 -10.96
CA ALA A 54 0.97 -7.55 -10.54
C ALA A 54 0.20 -8.86 -10.80
N THR A 55 0.86 -9.88 -11.36
CA THR A 55 0.24 -11.18 -11.62
C THR A 55 0.57 -12.16 -10.49
N PRO A 56 -0.42 -12.72 -9.77
CA PRO A 56 -0.17 -13.84 -8.88
C PRO A 56 0.50 -15.01 -9.63
N PRO A 57 1.40 -15.78 -9.00
CA PRO A 57 1.80 -15.74 -7.59
C PRO A 57 3.08 -14.90 -7.35
N THR A 58 3.15 -13.66 -7.84
CA THR A 58 4.29 -12.77 -7.56
C THR A 58 3.96 -11.70 -6.53
N TRP A 59 4.96 -11.30 -5.72
CA TRP A 59 4.82 -10.19 -4.79
C TRP A 59 4.84 -8.86 -5.55
N LEU A 60 3.98 -7.92 -5.17
CA LEU A 60 4.17 -6.53 -5.56
C LEU A 60 5.54 -6.05 -5.07
N THR A 61 6.13 -5.14 -5.83
CA THR A 61 7.42 -4.53 -5.47
C THR A 61 7.18 -3.32 -4.57
N ASP A 62 8.22 -2.91 -3.83
CA ASP A 62 8.20 -1.64 -3.10
C ASP A 62 7.89 -0.46 -4.04
N ALA A 63 8.35 -0.52 -5.29
CA ALA A 63 8.04 0.48 -6.31
C ALA A 63 6.53 0.53 -6.60
N SER A 64 5.84 -0.61 -6.67
CA SER A 64 4.39 -0.68 -6.88
C SER A 64 3.61 -0.04 -5.73
N ILE A 65 4.01 -0.33 -4.48
CA ILE A 65 3.38 0.24 -3.29
C ILE A 65 3.68 1.75 -3.20
N ARG A 66 4.92 2.16 -3.51
CA ARG A 66 5.35 3.56 -3.54
C ARG A 66 4.54 4.36 -4.56
N ALA A 67 4.42 3.85 -5.79
CA ALA A 67 3.71 4.51 -6.87
C ALA A 67 2.24 4.73 -6.51
N LEU A 68 1.59 3.74 -5.88
CA LEU A 68 0.23 3.90 -5.36
C LEU A 68 0.15 4.98 -4.28
N CYS A 69 1.04 4.96 -3.28
CA CYS A 69 1.01 5.94 -2.20
C CYS A 69 1.22 7.38 -2.72
N LEU A 70 2.13 7.56 -3.68
CA LEU A 70 2.36 8.85 -4.32
C LEU A 70 1.14 9.30 -5.12
N ARG A 71 0.50 8.38 -5.85
CA ARG A 71 -0.69 8.69 -6.63
C ARG A 71 -1.88 9.06 -5.74
N LEU A 72 -2.07 8.36 -4.64
CA LEU A 72 -3.09 8.70 -3.65
C LEU A 72 -2.84 10.08 -3.01
N ALA A 73 -1.59 10.42 -2.74
CA ALA A 73 -1.23 11.75 -2.22
C ALA A 73 -1.42 12.88 -3.25
N ASP A 74 -1.26 12.58 -4.55
CA ASP A 74 -1.48 13.51 -5.66
C ASP A 74 -2.98 13.72 -5.95
N ASP A 75 -3.76 12.62 -6.02
CA ASP A 75 -5.19 12.65 -6.32
C ASP A 75 -6.02 13.20 -5.14
N PHE A 76 -5.56 12.99 -3.89
CA PHE A 76 -6.28 13.41 -2.68
C PHE A 76 -5.41 14.34 -1.84
N SER A 77 -5.72 15.65 -1.88
CA SER A 77 -4.97 16.67 -1.14
C SER A 77 -4.98 16.47 0.39
N SER A 78 -5.91 15.67 0.92
CA SER A 78 -5.97 15.28 2.33
C SER A 78 -5.09 14.06 2.69
N CYS A 79 -4.36 13.51 1.72
CA CYS A 79 -3.48 12.35 1.89
C CYS A 79 -2.00 12.75 1.81
N ARG A 80 -1.17 12.16 2.67
CA ARG A 80 0.29 12.27 2.63
C ARG A 80 0.95 10.91 2.63
N PHE A 81 2.12 10.81 1.99
CA PHE A 81 2.95 9.63 1.99
C PHE A 81 4.26 9.88 2.75
N ALA A 82 4.40 9.24 3.90
CA ALA A 82 5.53 9.46 4.81
C ALA A 82 6.82 8.71 4.39
N GLY A 83 6.78 7.90 3.33
CA GLY A 83 7.90 7.04 2.95
C GLY A 83 7.79 5.62 3.52
N PHE A 84 8.86 4.83 3.37
CA PHE A 84 8.92 3.46 3.88
C PHE A 84 9.64 3.41 5.23
N GLN A 85 9.13 2.62 6.16
CA GLN A 85 9.78 2.35 7.45
C GLN A 85 10.22 0.89 7.56
N THR A 86 11.49 0.67 7.86
CA THR A 86 12.05 -0.66 8.18
C THR A 86 11.70 -1.02 9.64
N ALA A 87 11.24 -2.22 9.92
CA ALA A 87 10.53 -2.66 11.13
C ALA A 87 10.67 -4.16 11.53
N VAL A 88 11.70 -4.60 12.26
CA VAL A 88 11.97 -6.05 12.50
C VAL A 88 10.79 -6.85 13.12
N ALA A 89 10.44 -8.00 12.52
CA ALA A 89 9.45 -8.94 13.06
C ALA A 89 9.90 -9.44 14.44
N SER A 90 9.00 -9.45 15.43
CA SER A 90 9.37 -9.81 16.81
C SER A 90 8.42 -10.83 17.43
N THR A 91 9.00 -11.92 17.95
CA THR A 91 8.29 -12.96 18.71
C THR A 91 8.06 -12.57 20.18
N GLU A 92 8.73 -11.52 20.67
CA GLU A 92 8.63 -11.07 22.05
C GLU A 92 7.99 -9.68 22.14
N ARG A 93 7.25 -9.41 23.22
CA ARG A 93 6.94 -8.04 23.66
C ARG A 93 8.23 -7.42 24.19
N THR A 94 9.17 -7.05 23.32
CA THR A 94 10.48 -6.59 23.75
C THR A 94 10.34 -5.25 24.49
N ARG A 95 10.65 -5.28 25.79
CA ARG A 95 10.87 -4.09 26.63
C ARG A 95 12.20 -3.45 26.22
N ASN A 96 12.19 -2.13 26.04
CA ASN A 96 13.35 -1.24 25.96
C ASN A 96 14.45 -1.63 24.97
N SER A 97 14.36 -1.13 23.74
CA SER A 97 15.54 -0.74 22.98
C SER A 97 15.58 0.79 22.88
N ASP A 98 16.64 1.42 23.38
CA ASP A 98 16.89 2.87 23.34
C ASP A 98 17.07 3.42 21.89
N GLY A 99 17.11 2.55 20.88
CA GLY A 99 16.95 2.92 19.48
C GLY A 99 15.47 2.94 19.11
N GLY A 100 14.97 4.07 18.61
CA GLY A 100 13.59 4.20 18.16
C GLY A 100 13.21 3.10 17.15
N VAL A 101 12.06 2.46 17.35
CA VAL A 101 11.49 1.43 16.44
C VAL A 101 11.12 2.03 15.07
N VAL A 102 10.89 3.35 15.04
CA VAL A 102 10.63 4.20 13.89
C VAL A 102 11.86 5.07 13.63
N ASP A 103 12.27 5.14 12.36
CA ASP A 103 13.34 6.01 11.89
C ASP A 103 13.02 7.47 12.23
N GLN A 104 14.05 8.23 12.64
CA GLN A 104 13.84 9.60 13.08
C GLN A 104 13.26 10.49 11.98
N GLY A 105 13.75 10.37 10.74
CA GLY A 105 13.27 11.16 9.61
C GLY A 105 11.83 10.81 9.23
N ILE A 106 11.48 9.52 9.29
CA ILE A 106 10.09 9.07 9.12
C ILE A 106 9.20 9.63 10.24
N ARG A 107 9.63 9.55 11.49
CA ARG A 107 8.86 10.06 12.64
C ARG A 107 8.61 11.56 12.50
N GLU A 108 9.64 12.35 12.22
CA GLU A 108 9.53 13.80 12.04
C GLU A 108 8.58 14.14 10.89
N ARG A 109 8.66 13.41 9.78
CA ARG A 109 7.74 13.58 8.64
C ARG A 109 6.30 13.25 9.00
N VAL A 110 6.05 12.13 9.68
CA VAL A 110 4.69 11.77 10.12
C VAL A 110 4.10 12.86 11.02
N MET A 111 4.88 13.42 11.95
CA MET A 111 4.40 14.51 12.79
C MET A 111 4.09 15.77 11.98
N GLN A 112 4.97 16.14 11.06
CA GLN A 112 4.75 17.27 10.16
C GLN A 112 3.49 17.11 9.30
N ASP A 113 3.31 15.93 8.70
CA ASP A 113 2.17 15.63 7.82
C ASP A 113 0.85 15.61 8.60
N VAL A 114 0.86 15.12 9.84
CA VAL A 114 -0.34 15.07 10.70
C VAL A 114 -0.76 16.46 11.18
N ASP A 115 0.20 17.35 11.45
CA ASP A 115 -0.07 18.73 11.88
C ASP A 115 -0.47 19.64 10.71
N GLU A 116 -0.31 19.18 9.47
CA GLU A 116 -0.67 19.93 8.27
C GLU A 116 -2.20 20.06 8.14
N GLY A 117 -2.68 21.31 8.12
CA GLY A 117 -4.11 21.61 7.98
C GLY A 117 -4.72 21.00 6.72
N GLY A 118 -5.78 20.21 6.90
CA GLY A 118 -6.49 19.55 5.80
C GLY A 118 -5.99 18.14 5.48
N VAL A 119 -4.91 17.67 6.12
CA VAL A 119 -4.50 16.26 6.05
C VAL A 119 -5.40 15.42 6.95
N GLU A 120 -6.02 14.41 6.36
CA GLU A 120 -6.85 13.44 7.06
C GLU A 120 -6.16 12.08 7.20
N THR A 121 -5.22 11.77 6.30
CA THR A 121 -4.59 10.45 6.15
C THR A 121 -3.10 10.56 5.83
N VAL A 122 -2.27 9.83 6.59
CA VAL A 122 -0.83 9.64 6.36
C VAL A 122 -0.54 8.14 6.15
N LEU A 123 0.02 7.81 4.98
CA LEU A 123 0.38 6.45 4.56
C LEU A 123 1.81 6.12 4.99
N LEU A 124 2.01 5.03 5.73
CA LEU A 124 3.32 4.56 6.20
C LEU A 124 3.54 3.05 5.93
N PRO A 125 3.87 2.66 4.69
CA PRO A 125 4.29 1.30 4.40
C PRO A 125 5.47 0.87 5.28
N LEU A 126 5.31 -0.22 6.01
CA LEU A 126 6.43 -0.84 6.71
C LEU A 126 7.09 -1.86 5.78
N ASN A 127 8.40 -1.82 5.64
CA ASN A 127 9.17 -2.84 4.92
C ASN A 127 9.31 -4.15 5.73
N PHE A 128 8.23 -4.50 6.42
CA PHE A 128 7.93 -5.73 7.15
C PHE A 128 6.44 -6.08 7.10
N HIS A 129 5.61 -5.31 6.37
CA HIS A 129 4.15 -5.23 6.44
C HIS A 129 3.70 -4.74 7.85
N ASN A 130 3.01 -3.62 8.15
CA ASN A 130 2.38 -2.47 7.46
C ASN A 130 1.93 -1.44 8.56
N ALA A 131 1.79 -0.12 8.33
CA ALA A 131 1.11 0.82 9.28
C ALA A 131 0.53 2.10 8.60
N HIS A 132 -0.43 2.78 9.23
CA HIS A 132 -1.16 3.94 8.67
C HIS A 132 -1.69 4.87 9.78
N CYS A 133 -1.87 6.18 9.54
CA CYS A 133 -2.54 7.08 10.48
C CYS A 133 -3.56 8.04 9.83
N ALA A 134 -4.83 7.97 10.25
CA ALA A 134 -5.79 9.09 10.27
C ALA A 134 -5.99 9.49 11.74
N ARG A 135 -7.06 10.13 12.22
CA ARG A 135 -7.30 10.36 13.70
C ARG A 135 -7.25 9.08 14.59
N ARG A 136 -6.98 7.93 13.99
CA ARG A 136 -6.55 6.66 14.57
C ARG A 136 -5.29 6.16 13.87
N ILE A 137 -4.38 5.55 14.63
CA ILE A 137 -3.23 4.81 14.10
C ILE A 137 -3.71 3.38 13.78
N TYR A 138 -3.93 3.10 12.49
CA TYR A 138 -4.29 1.77 12.03
C TYR A 138 -3.03 0.96 11.77
N TYR A 139 -3.00 -0.29 12.23
CA TYR A 139 -2.00 -1.25 11.81
C TYR A 139 -2.65 -2.51 11.28
N TYR A 140 -2.03 -3.12 10.27
CA TYR A 140 -2.66 -4.16 9.48
C TYR A 140 -1.63 -5.16 8.99
N ASP A 141 -1.79 -6.43 9.35
CA ASP A 141 -1.07 -7.52 8.72
C ASP A 141 -2.09 -8.39 7.94
N PRO A 142 -2.01 -8.46 6.60
CA PRO A 142 -2.88 -9.31 5.80
C PRO A 142 -2.88 -10.77 6.24
N LEU A 143 -1.77 -11.28 6.80
CA LEU A 143 -1.64 -12.65 7.29
C LEU A 143 -2.05 -12.83 8.75
N ASN A 144 -2.29 -11.73 9.47
CA ASN A 144 -2.61 -11.71 10.90
C ASN A 144 -1.64 -12.59 11.73
N GLN A 145 -0.36 -12.56 11.37
CA GLN A 145 0.71 -13.29 12.01
C GLN A 145 1.26 -12.48 13.19
N THR A 146 1.21 -13.11 14.36
CA THR A 146 1.59 -12.48 15.64
C THR A 146 2.91 -11.70 15.61
N PRO A 147 4.01 -12.19 14.99
CA PRO A 147 5.28 -11.46 14.99
C PRO A 147 5.24 -10.11 14.26
N TYR A 148 4.45 -10.03 13.18
CA TYR A 148 4.32 -8.82 12.36
C TYR A 148 3.30 -7.85 12.96
N LEU A 149 2.23 -8.38 13.56
CA LEU A 149 1.30 -7.58 14.36
C LEU A 149 1.99 -6.93 15.55
N ASN A 150 2.88 -7.66 16.25
CA ASN A 150 3.66 -7.11 17.36
C ASN A 150 4.58 -5.98 16.91
N ALA A 151 5.30 -6.17 15.80
CA ALA A 151 6.17 -5.14 15.22
C ALA A 151 5.38 -3.90 14.81
N SER A 152 4.24 -4.09 14.14
CA SER A 152 3.38 -3.00 13.71
C SER A 152 2.75 -2.25 14.90
N ASN A 153 2.34 -2.97 15.94
CA ASN A 153 1.85 -2.37 17.19
C ASN A 153 2.95 -1.60 17.95
N ALA A 154 4.19 -2.09 17.94
CA ALA A 154 5.32 -1.38 18.55
C ALA A 154 5.56 -0.03 17.86
N ILE A 155 5.49 0.02 16.53
CA ILE A 155 5.58 1.25 15.75
C ILE A 155 4.41 2.18 16.04
N ALA A 156 3.18 1.66 16.01
CA ALA A 156 1.98 2.44 16.32
C ALA A 156 2.05 3.04 17.74
N THR A 157 2.50 2.24 18.71
CA THR A 157 2.71 2.68 20.09
C THR A 157 3.78 3.77 20.18
N GLN A 158 4.89 3.61 19.46
CA GLN A 158 5.95 4.63 19.46
C GLN A 158 5.45 5.96 18.87
N LEU A 159 4.72 5.94 17.76
CA LEU A 159 4.12 7.14 17.17
C LEU A 159 3.16 7.83 18.16
N LYS A 160 2.30 7.04 18.82
CA LYS A 160 1.39 7.55 19.86
C LYS A 160 2.14 8.26 20.99
N VAL A 161 3.14 7.63 21.58
CA VAL A 161 3.87 8.24 22.71
C VAL A 161 4.78 9.40 22.29
N SER A 162 5.17 9.48 21.02
CA SER A 162 6.10 10.50 20.50
C SER A 162 5.44 11.79 20.01
N GLY A 163 4.10 11.91 20.05
CA GLY A 163 3.41 13.13 19.59
C GLY A 163 1.96 12.93 19.17
N LEU A 164 1.51 11.68 19.01
CA LEU A 164 0.12 11.35 18.62
C LEU A 164 -0.69 10.82 19.82
N GLN A 165 -0.53 11.38 21.02
CA GLN A 165 -1.08 10.80 22.25
C GLN A 165 -2.62 10.66 22.21
N GLU A 166 -3.29 11.60 21.55
CA GLU A 166 -4.76 11.64 21.38
C GLU A 166 -5.29 10.62 20.36
N TYR A 167 -4.40 9.96 19.59
CA TYR A 167 -4.80 9.04 18.52
C TYR A 167 -5.06 7.65 19.06
N GLU A 168 -6.20 7.05 18.73
CA GLU A 168 -6.52 5.66 19.07
C GLU A 168 -5.69 4.70 18.22
N ILE A 169 -5.11 3.65 18.80
CA ILE A 169 -4.45 2.58 18.04
C ILE A 169 -5.48 1.50 17.71
N VAL A 170 -5.63 1.15 16.43
CA VAL A 170 -6.61 0.16 15.96
C VAL A 170 -5.94 -0.92 15.10
N GLN A 171 -6.09 -2.18 15.50
CA GLN A 171 -5.73 -3.33 14.68
C GLN A 171 -6.80 -3.58 13.61
N MET A 172 -6.38 -3.70 12.36
CA MET A 172 -7.25 -4.16 11.27
C MET A 172 -7.08 -5.67 11.07
N ASN A 173 -8.21 -6.38 10.97
CA ASN A 173 -8.24 -7.85 10.82
C ASN A 173 -8.99 -8.30 9.57
N ASN A 174 -9.40 -7.38 8.68
CA ASN A 174 -10.21 -7.70 7.51
C ASN A 174 -9.93 -6.71 6.37
N PRO A 175 -9.63 -7.18 5.15
CA PRO A 175 -9.58 -8.58 4.71
C PRO A 175 -8.35 -9.34 5.22
N LEU A 176 -8.44 -10.66 5.30
CA LEU A 176 -7.28 -11.53 5.53
C LEU A 176 -6.86 -12.15 4.21
N GLN A 177 -5.57 -12.19 3.95
CA GLN A 177 -5.05 -12.91 2.80
C GLN A 177 -5.10 -14.42 3.05
N PHE A 178 -5.28 -15.16 1.97
CA PHE A 178 -5.37 -16.62 1.98
C PHE A 178 -4.25 -17.29 1.18
N ASP A 179 -3.36 -16.49 0.58
CA ASP A 179 -2.18 -16.96 -0.16
C ASP A 179 -0.89 -16.40 0.44
N ALA A 180 0.26 -16.77 -0.15
CA ALA A 180 1.59 -16.37 0.30
C ALA A 180 2.18 -15.18 -0.49
N TYR A 181 1.42 -14.56 -1.41
CA TYR A 181 1.97 -13.64 -2.40
C TYR A 181 1.26 -12.29 -2.55
N SER A 182 0.04 -12.18 -2.03
CA SER A 182 -0.83 -11.03 -2.27
C SER A 182 -0.76 -9.97 -1.18
N CYS A 183 0.16 -10.07 -0.22
CA CYS A 183 0.29 -9.15 0.90
C CYS A 183 0.33 -7.68 0.46
N GLY A 184 1.17 -7.35 -0.53
CA GLY A 184 1.22 -6.00 -1.10
C GLY A 184 -0.11 -5.54 -1.70
N VAL A 185 -0.90 -6.44 -2.32
CA VAL A 185 -2.21 -6.11 -2.90
C VAL A 185 -3.22 -5.76 -1.81
N TYR A 186 -3.22 -6.54 -0.72
CA TYR A 186 -4.07 -6.29 0.45
C TYR A 186 -3.68 -4.98 1.17
N VAL A 187 -2.37 -4.71 1.30
CA VAL A 187 -1.84 -3.42 1.78
C VAL A 187 -2.38 -2.27 0.94
N CYS A 188 -2.16 -2.33 -0.38
CA CYS A 188 -2.62 -1.32 -1.33
C CYS A 188 -4.13 -1.09 -1.25
N TRP A 189 -4.91 -2.16 -1.15
CA TRP A 189 -6.36 -2.07 -1.00
C TRP A 189 -6.78 -1.34 0.28
N ILE A 190 -6.11 -1.59 1.40
CA ILE A 190 -6.37 -0.86 2.66
C ILE A 190 -6.06 0.62 2.51
N PHE A 191 -4.95 0.99 1.88
CA PHE A 191 -4.64 2.41 1.64
C PHE A 191 -5.69 3.09 0.77
N VAL A 192 -6.10 2.46 -0.32
CA VAL A 192 -7.19 2.96 -1.18
C VAL A 192 -8.48 3.11 -0.37
N ARG A 193 -8.83 2.12 0.45
CA ARG A 193 -10.04 2.14 1.27
C ARG A 193 -10.06 3.24 2.33
N LEU A 194 -8.89 3.56 2.90
CA LEU A 194 -8.77 4.59 3.94
C LEU A 194 -8.64 6.00 3.35
N THR A 195 -8.22 6.10 2.09
CA THR A 195 -7.97 7.40 1.42
C THR A 195 -9.14 7.84 0.55
N VAL A 196 -9.72 6.93 -0.25
CA VAL A 196 -10.75 7.27 -1.23
C VAL A 196 -12.10 7.47 -0.53
N PRO A 197 -12.75 8.65 -0.66
CA PRO A 197 -14.07 8.89 -0.08
C PRO A 197 -15.14 8.00 -0.72
N GLY A 198 -16.09 7.53 0.10
CA GLY A 198 -17.26 6.78 -0.37
C GLY A 198 -17.23 5.29 -0.01
N PRO A 199 -18.19 4.50 -0.52
CA PRO A 199 -18.26 3.09 -0.19
C PRO A 199 -17.00 2.36 -0.69
N PRO A 200 -16.38 1.52 0.16
CA PRO A 200 -15.13 0.87 -0.19
C PRO A 200 -15.29 0.03 -1.46
N PRO A 201 -14.26 -0.03 -2.33
CA PRO A 201 -14.26 -0.95 -3.46
C PRO A 201 -14.60 -2.36 -2.97
N ARG A 202 -15.66 -2.97 -3.51
CA ARG A 202 -16.05 -4.34 -3.11
C ARG A 202 -14.86 -5.28 -3.31
N HIS A 203 -14.47 -5.96 -2.24
CA HIS A 203 -13.45 -7.00 -2.28
C HIS A 203 -14.08 -8.28 -2.82
N ASP A 204 -13.70 -8.71 -4.04
CA ASP A 204 -14.00 -10.04 -4.54
C ASP A 204 -12.79 -10.96 -4.34
N HIS A 205 -12.88 -11.81 -3.31
CA HIS A 205 -11.85 -12.77 -2.93
C HIS A 205 -11.52 -13.77 -4.04
N LYS A 206 -12.43 -14.00 -5.00
CA LYS A 206 -12.21 -14.96 -6.10
C LYS A 206 -11.32 -14.41 -7.21
N ARG A 207 -10.88 -13.15 -7.13
CA ARG A 207 -10.27 -12.42 -8.23
C ARG A 207 -9.08 -11.56 -7.76
N LEU A 208 -8.10 -12.20 -7.10
CA LEU A 208 -6.83 -11.58 -6.68
C LEU A 208 -6.07 -10.93 -7.84
N THR A 209 -6.08 -11.57 -9.00
CA THR A 209 -5.48 -11.04 -10.23
C THR A 209 -6.15 -9.72 -10.63
N THR A 210 -7.49 -9.67 -10.59
CA THR A 210 -8.27 -8.45 -10.84
C THR A 210 -8.04 -7.37 -9.78
N ALA A 211 -7.88 -7.74 -8.51
CA ALA A 211 -7.57 -6.78 -7.44
C ALA A 211 -6.16 -6.18 -7.63
N SER A 212 -5.18 -7.02 -7.99
CA SER A 212 -3.80 -6.60 -8.28
C SER A 212 -3.75 -5.70 -9.51
N PHE A 213 -4.48 -6.07 -10.56
CA PHE A 213 -4.55 -5.30 -11.79
C PHE A 213 -5.33 -3.99 -11.60
N ARG A 214 -6.37 -3.98 -10.77
CA ARG A 214 -7.06 -2.74 -10.37
C ARG A 214 -6.13 -1.82 -9.59
N VAL A 215 -5.30 -2.34 -8.70
CA VAL A 215 -4.26 -1.55 -8.02
C VAL A 215 -3.29 -0.96 -9.04
N VAL A 216 -2.90 -1.71 -10.07
CA VAL A 216 -2.09 -1.21 -11.18
C VAL A 216 -2.80 -0.10 -11.97
N LEU A 217 -4.09 -0.25 -12.28
CA LEU A 217 -4.87 0.79 -12.97
C LEU A 217 -5.05 2.06 -12.14
N GLN A 218 -4.90 1.97 -10.81
CA GLN A 218 -4.89 3.14 -9.96
C GLN A 218 -3.51 3.82 -9.93
N VAL A 219 -2.47 3.17 -10.45
CA VAL A 219 -1.10 3.70 -10.52
C VAL A 219 -0.81 4.33 -11.89
N LEU A 220 -1.50 3.90 -12.95
CA LEU A 220 -1.33 4.35 -14.34
C LEU A 220 -2.40 5.37 -14.75
#